data_AF-A0A3D1TU39-F1
#
_entry.id   AF-A0A3D1TU39-F1
#
_cell.length_a   1.000
_cell.length_b   1.000
_cell.length_c   1.000
_cell.angle_alpha   90.00
_cell.angle_beta   90.00
_cell.angle_gamma   90.00
#
_symmetry.space_group_name_H-M   'P 1'
#
loop_
_entity.id
_entity.type
_entity.pdbx_description
1 polymer ?
#
loop_
_entity_poly.entity_id
_entity_poly.type
_entity_poly.pdbx_seq_one_letter_code
_entity_poly.pdbx_strand_id
1 'polypeptide(L)'
;LLNGIRTDLAVPTLPIVVGTMVPEYITTGTRKAIDAVHRSTPLRINKADVAIGATGSNMGDGNHYNESGQRANGRAFYDAFERIAQGISPAFTSYTLTTPAAPTLTNDTVTTLAVAWAAVTNATSYVVEYKVTGGGSWTALASTATLTAELTGLTTGTSYDVRVTAYNVIGDASTPSAVSTKTAADAPLIVSDTFTRADTTAGLGTADTGQTWTAGVGTWGISSNTAYCVSAADGDRTIIETGVTDQKVTATLTGTTVSGAGPSFSLLARCTDANNGYLLSVSNNLSQAKIFKMVAGAYTQLGGIVTVSLVDGDTLTLSVKGSTLTAYKNGTSYATATDTTFTAGTKAGLRTGATSTGARYDNFKVQAS
;
A
#
# COMPACT_ATOMS: atom_id res chain seq x y z
N LEU A 1 8.29 -46.42 15.56
CA LEU A 1 7.97 -47.59 14.72
C LEU A 1 9.21 -48.15 14.02
N LEU A 2 9.84 -47.42 13.08
CA LEU A 2 10.98 -47.93 12.29
C LEU A 2 12.17 -48.45 13.12
N ASN A 3 12.62 -47.69 14.12
CA ASN A 3 13.66 -48.16 15.04
C ASN A 3 13.19 -49.34 15.92
N GLY A 4 11.89 -49.39 16.24
CA GLY A 4 11.30 -50.51 16.99
C GLY A 4 11.39 -51.82 16.20
N ILE A 5 11.03 -51.80 14.92
CA ILE A 5 11.13 -52.98 14.03
C ILE A 5 12.56 -53.51 13.96
N ARG A 6 13.57 -52.62 13.89
CA ARG A 6 14.98 -53.03 13.91
C ARG A 6 15.38 -53.73 15.21
N THR A 7 14.88 -53.22 16.34
CA THR A 7 15.08 -53.83 17.65
C THR A 7 14.41 -55.20 17.72
N ASP A 8 13.14 -55.29 17.32
CA ASP A 8 12.35 -56.53 17.39
C ASP A 8 12.95 -57.64 16.51
N LEU A 9 13.53 -57.28 15.36
CA LEU A 9 14.18 -58.20 14.43
C LEU A 9 15.68 -58.41 14.72
N ALA A 10 16.24 -57.74 15.72
CA ALA A 10 17.68 -57.75 16.05
C ALA A 10 18.60 -57.40 14.85
N VAL A 11 18.16 -56.50 13.97
CA VAL A 11 18.90 -56.03 12.78
C VAL A 11 19.04 -54.50 12.80
N PRO A 12 20.00 -53.96 13.58
CA PRO A 12 20.13 -52.51 13.80
C PRO A 12 20.49 -51.72 12.52
N THR A 13 20.99 -52.40 11.51
CA THR A 13 21.40 -51.82 10.22
C THR A 13 20.44 -52.12 9.07
N LEU A 14 19.25 -52.68 9.34
CA LEU A 14 18.27 -53.00 8.30
C LEU A 14 17.96 -51.74 7.46
N PRO A 15 18.26 -51.73 6.14
CA PRO A 15 17.92 -50.62 5.26
C PRO A 15 16.41 -50.38 5.23
N ILE A 16 16.01 -49.11 5.29
CA ILE A 16 14.59 -48.74 5.20
C ILE A 16 14.41 -47.77 4.05
N VAL A 17 13.58 -48.14 3.08
CA VAL A 17 13.20 -47.26 1.98
C VAL A 17 11.74 -46.85 2.16
N VAL A 18 11.49 -45.54 2.19
CA VAL A 18 10.13 -44.99 2.31
C VAL A 18 9.65 -44.54 0.93
N GLY A 19 8.45 -44.91 0.50
CA GLY A 19 7.88 -44.44 -0.77
C GLY A 19 7.11 -43.12 -0.60
N THR A 20 7.22 -42.21 -1.56
CA THR A 20 6.41 -40.97 -1.55
C THR A 20 5.01 -41.16 -2.13
N MET A 21 4.15 -40.17 -1.92
CA MET A 21 2.80 -40.16 -2.50
C MET A 21 2.86 -39.94 -4.03
N VAL A 22 1.75 -40.24 -4.69
CA VAL A 22 1.54 -39.94 -6.12
C VAL A 22 1.69 -38.43 -6.33
N PRO A 23 2.68 -37.96 -7.13
CA PRO A 23 3.04 -36.54 -7.20
C PRO A 23 1.89 -35.62 -7.64
N GLU A 24 0.99 -36.12 -8.49
CA GLU A 24 -0.10 -35.34 -9.08
C GLU A 24 -1.12 -34.84 -8.04
N TYR A 25 -1.13 -35.39 -6.82
CA TYR A 25 -2.09 -35.06 -5.76
C TYR A 25 -1.44 -34.43 -4.52
N ILE A 26 -0.17 -34.04 -4.61
CA ILE A 26 0.53 -33.25 -3.56
C ILE A 26 -0.14 -31.87 -3.38
N THR A 27 -0.97 -31.43 -4.33
CA THR A 27 -1.79 -30.21 -4.20
C THR A 27 -2.85 -30.29 -3.10
N THR A 28 -3.24 -31.50 -2.65
CA THR A 28 -4.18 -31.67 -1.53
C THR A 28 -3.46 -31.56 -0.18
N GLY A 29 -4.03 -30.82 0.78
CA GLY A 29 -3.38 -30.49 2.06
C GLY A 29 -2.91 -31.73 2.85
N THR A 30 -3.74 -32.77 2.95
CA THR A 30 -3.38 -33.99 3.68
C THR A 30 -2.24 -34.76 3.02
N ARG A 31 -2.24 -34.91 1.69
CA ARG A 31 -1.18 -35.64 0.98
C ARG A 31 0.13 -34.89 1.01
N LYS A 32 0.08 -33.56 0.90
CA LYS A 32 1.23 -32.67 1.05
C LYS A 32 1.98 -32.90 2.37
N ALA A 33 1.24 -32.91 3.47
CA ALA A 33 1.81 -33.14 4.80
C ALA A 33 2.44 -34.55 4.93
N ILE A 34 1.80 -35.58 4.36
CA ILE A 34 2.35 -36.94 4.38
C ILE A 34 3.64 -37.03 3.55
N ASP A 35 3.65 -36.43 2.36
CA ASP A 35 4.82 -36.43 1.47
C ASP A 35 6.04 -35.77 2.11
N ALA A 36 5.84 -34.64 2.80
CA ALA A 36 6.88 -33.96 3.58
C ALA A 36 7.47 -34.84 4.69
N VAL A 37 6.62 -35.60 5.40
CA VAL A 37 7.10 -36.56 6.42
C VAL A 37 7.91 -37.68 5.77
N HIS A 38 7.49 -38.22 4.62
CA HIS A 38 8.22 -39.26 3.92
C HIS A 38 9.61 -38.78 3.48
N ARG A 39 9.69 -37.57 2.90
CA ARG A 39 10.95 -36.98 2.42
C ARG A 39 11.93 -36.60 3.53
N SER A 40 11.43 -36.21 4.70
CA SER A 40 12.28 -35.84 5.85
C SER A 40 12.69 -37.03 6.73
N THR A 41 12.11 -38.22 6.52
CA THR A 41 12.42 -39.42 7.33
C THR A 41 13.87 -39.89 7.19
N PRO A 42 14.47 -39.94 5.97
CA PRO A 42 15.88 -40.30 5.78
C PRO A 42 16.88 -39.42 6.54
N LEU A 43 16.53 -38.16 6.81
CA LEU A 43 17.38 -37.22 7.56
C LEU A 43 17.42 -37.52 9.07
N ARG A 44 16.44 -38.28 9.58
CA ARG A 44 16.25 -38.54 11.01
C ARG A 44 16.55 -39.98 11.40
N ILE A 45 16.59 -40.89 10.43
CA ILE A 45 16.74 -42.33 10.66
C ILE A 45 17.99 -42.81 9.92
N ASN A 46 18.95 -43.36 10.67
CA ASN A 46 20.16 -43.93 10.08
C ASN A 46 19.82 -45.06 9.10
N LYS A 47 20.60 -45.21 8.02
CA LYS A 47 20.40 -46.23 6.97
C LYS A 47 18.96 -46.24 6.41
N ALA A 48 18.41 -45.05 6.19
CA ALA A 48 17.14 -44.87 5.49
C ALA A 48 17.30 -43.95 4.27
N ASP A 49 16.50 -44.20 3.25
CA ASP A 49 16.39 -43.40 2.03
C ASP A 49 14.92 -43.37 1.59
N VAL A 50 14.58 -42.57 0.59
CA VAL A 50 13.22 -42.40 0.08
C VAL A 50 13.18 -42.70 -1.43
N ALA A 51 12.09 -43.31 -1.87
CA ALA A 51 11.81 -43.61 -3.27
C ALA A 51 10.72 -42.65 -3.75
N ILE A 52 11.06 -41.78 -4.69
CA ILE A 52 10.07 -40.82 -5.22
C ILE A 52 9.18 -41.48 -6.23
N GLY A 53 7.91 -41.18 -6.07
CA GLY A 53 6.84 -41.49 -6.99
C GLY A 53 7.09 -41.00 -8.40
N ALA A 54 6.79 -41.85 -9.38
CA ALA A 54 6.82 -41.48 -10.78
C ALA A 54 5.79 -40.38 -11.13
N THR A 55 6.26 -39.28 -11.72
CA THR A 55 5.41 -38.21 -12.25
C THR A 55 4.80 -38.60 -13.60
N GLY A 56 3.62 -38.09 -13.92
CA GLY A 56 2.87 -38.34 -15.15
C GLY A 56 2.36 -39.78 -15.30
N SER A 57 2.44 -40.59 -14.24
CA SER A 57 2.20 -42.04 -14.30
C SER A 57 1.02 -42.47 -13.42
N ASN A 58 -0.04 -41.66 -13.40
CA ASN A 58 -1.27 -41.90 -12.65
C ASN A 58 -2.29 -42.72 -13.47
N MET A 59 -3.19 -43.46 -12.80
CA MET A 59 -4.30 -44.19 -13.44
C MET A 59 -5.52 -43.31 -13.81
N GLY A 60 -5.46 -42.00 -13.58
CA GLY A 60 -6.58 -41.06 -13.69
C GLY A 60 -7.45 -40.96 -12.43
N ASP A 61 -7.23 -41.84 -11.44
CA ASP A 61 -7.97 -41.85 -10.16
C ASP A 61 -7.28 -41.04 -9.05
N GLY A 62 -6.07 -40.55 -9.32
CA GLY A 62 -5.32 -39.70 -8.41
C GLY A 62 -4.60 -40.36 -7.25
N ASN A 63 -4.84 -41.63 -7.03
CA ASN A 63 -4.36 -42.34 -5.86
C ASN A 63 -3.43 -43.50 -6.23
N HIS A 64 -3.50 -43.97 -7.47
CA HIS A 64 -2.76 -45.13 -7.93
C HIS A 64 -1.87 -44.80 -9.13
N TYR A 65 -0.70 -45.43 -9.12
CA TYR A 65 0.20 -45.45 -10.27
C TYR A 65 -0.30 -46.45 -11.30
N ASN A 66 -0.21 -46.08 -12.58
CA ASN A 66 -0.41 -47.02 -13.67
C ASN A 66 0.75 -48.02 -13.78
N GLU A 67 0.65 -48.98 -14.69
CA GLU A 67 1.64 -50.04 -14.88
C GLU A 67 3.07 -49.49 -15.10
N SER A 68 3.21 -48.39 -15.85
CA SER A 68 4.49 -47.71 -16.06
C SER A 68 5.02 -47.08 -14.77
N GLY A 69 4.15 -46.43 -14.00
CA GLY A 69 4.47 -45.85 -12.71
C GLY A 69 4.88 -46.90 -11.68
N GLN A 70 4.22 -48.06 -11.65
CA GLN A 70 4.61 -49.17 -10.76
C GLN A 70 6.02 -49.69 -11.09
N ARG A 71 6.36 -49.85 -12.38
CA ARG A 71 7.72 -50.22 -12.81
C ARG A 71 8.76 -49.17 -12.40
N ALA A 72 8.44 -47.90 -12.59
CA ALA A 72 9.32 -46.79 -12.23
C ALA A 72 9.54 -46.72 -10.71
N ASN A 73 8.49 -46.91 -9.91
CA ASN A 73 8.59 -46.96 -8.46
C ASN A 73 9.46 -48.13 -8.01
N GLY A 74 9.27 -49.33 -8.58
CA GLY A 74 10.10 -50.49 -8.27
C GLY A 74 11.59 -50.22 -8.47
N ARG A 75 11.96 -49.55 -9.57
CA ARG A 75 13.34 -49.09 -9.80
C ARG A 75 13.78 -48.06 -8.76
N ALA A 76 12.96 -47.06 -8.46
CA ALA A 76 13.28 -46.03 -7.47
C ALA A 76 13.52 -46.61 -6.06
N PHE A 77 12.75 -47.64 -5.67
CA PHE A 77 12.96 -48.37 -4.42
C PHE A 77 14.28 -49.13 -4.42
N TYR A 78 14.61 -49.80 -5.52
CA TYR A 78 15.87 -50.53 -5.67
C TYR A 78 17.07 -49.57 -5.62
N ASP A 79 17.02 -48.45 -6.35
CA ASP A 79 18.10 -47.47 -6.36
C ASP A 79 18.31 -46.83 -4.98
N ALA A 80 17.22 -46.56 -4.24
CA ALA A 80 17.30 -46.07 -2.86
C ALA A 80 17.93 -47.11 -1.92
N PHE A 81 17.58 -48.38 -2.08
CA PHE A 81 18.19 -49.46 -1.33
C PHE A 81 19.70 -49.57 -1.61
N GLU A 82 20.10 -49.54 -2.88
CA GLU A 82 21.51 -49.58 -3.31
C GLU A 82 22.31 -48.39 -2.74
N ARG A 83 21.75 -47.17 -2.73
CA ARG A 83 22.41 -46.02 -2.09
C ARG A 83 22.65 -46.24 -0.60
N ILE A 84 21.66 -46.76 0.14
CA ILE A 84 21.82 -47.09 1.57
C ILE A 84 22.94 -48.12 1.75
N ALA A 85 22.97 -49.16 0.90
CA ALA A 85 23.97 -50.21 0.92
C ALA A 85 25.38 -49.66 0.69
N GLN A 86 25.52 -48.72 -0.25
CA GLN A 86 26.78 -48.04 -0.58
C GLN A 86 27.16 -46.92 0.41
N GLY A 87 26.29 -46.59 1.37
CA GLY A 87 26.51 -45.49 2.32
C GLY A 87 26.40 -44.10 1.70
N ILE A 88 25.78 -44.00 0.53
CA ILE A 88 25.55 -42.74 -0.18
C ILE A 88 24.35 -42.04 0.47
N SER A 89 24.43 -40.71 0.61
CA SER A 89 23.32 -39.91 1.10
C SER A 89 22.09 -39.99 0.16
N PRO A 90 20.86 -39.84 0.68
CA PRO A 90 19.63 -39.83 -0.11
C PRO A 90 19.71 -38.95 -1.37
N ALA A 91 19.19 -39.44 -2.50
CA ALA A 91 19.27 -38.75 -3.80
C ALA A 91 18.33 -37.54 -3.97
N PHE A 92 17.82 -36.95 -2.88
CA PHE A 92 16.92 -35.81 -2.97
C PHE A 92 17.67 -34.51 -2.86
N THR A 93 17.40 -33.63 -3.82
CA THR A 93 17.63 -32.21 -3.70
C THR A 93 16.96 -31.76 -2.41
N SER A 94 17.75 -31.27 -1.47
CA SER A 94 17.24 -30.71 -0.23
C SER A 94 16.27 -29.59 -0.56
N TYR A 95 14.98 -29.74 -0.23
CA TYR A 95 13.97 -28.67 -0.32
C TYR A 95 13.96 -27.79 0.93
N THR A 96 15.02 -27.85 1.74
CA THR A 96 15.17 -27.04 2.94
C THR A 96 15.01 -25.58 2.61
N LEU A 97 14.11 -24.94 3.33
CA LEU A 97 13.92 -23.50 3.31
C LEU A 97 14.77 -22.88 4.41
N THR A 98 15.40 -21.75 4.09
CA THR A 98 15.96 -20.86 5.11
C THR A 98 14.88 -19.88 5.57
N THR A 99 15.06 -19.32 6.76
CA THR A 99 14.28 -18.15 7.19
C THR A 99 14.47 -17.03 6.16
N PRO A 100 13.39 -16.38 5.69
CA PRO A 100 13.51 -15.18 4.88
C PRO A 100 14.33 -14.10 5.61
N ALA A 101 15.04 -13.25 4.86
CA ALA A 101 15.52 -12.00 5.43
C ALA A 101 14.33 -11.15 5.92
N ALA A 102 14.57 -10.28 6.89
CA ALA A 102 13.52 -9.37 7.37
C ALA A 102 12.94 -8.58 6.18
N PRO A 103 11.61 -8.56 6.01
CA PRO A 103 11.01 -7.82 4.92
C PRO A 103 11.24 -6.32 5.09
N THR A 104 11.28 -5.60 3.98
CA THR A 104 11.29 -4.13 3.97
C THR A 104 9.86 -3.63 3.96
N LEU A 105 9.55 -2.67 4.83
CA LEU A 105 8.24 -2.02 4.92
C LEU A 105 8.36 -0.54 4.58
N THR A 106 7.48 -0.06 3.71
CA THR A 106 7.36 1.37 3.39
C THR A 106 5.91 1.83 3.51
N ASN A 107 5.71 3.00 4.14
CA ASN A 107 4.41 3.67 4.13
C ASN A 107 4.11 4.16 2.72
N ASP A 108 3.07 3.62 2.10
CA ASP A 108 2.59 4.10 0.81
C ASP A 108 1.49 5.16 1.02
N THR A 109 0.61 4.92 1.99
CA THR A 109 -0.32 5.91 2.55
C THR A 109 -0.33 5.85 4.08
N VAL A 110 -1.17 6.66 4.73
CA VAL A 110 -1.40 6.59 6.18
C VAL A 110 -2.16 5.33 6.62
N THR A 111 -2.77 4.59 5.70
CA THR A 111 -3.54 3.35 5.97
C THR A 111 -3.05 2.14 5.17
N THR A 112 -1.93 2.26 4.47
CA THR A 112 -1.34 1.18 3.67
C THR A 112 0.16 1.01 3.91
N LEU A 113 0.62 -0.24 3.89
CA LEU A 113 2.05 -0.58 3.94
C LEU A 113 2.40 -1.44 2.72
N ALA A 114 3.39 -1.02 1.95
CA ALA A 114 4.03 -1.87 0.97
C ALA A 114 5.08 -2.76 1.66
N VAL A 115 5.03 -4.05 1.34
CA VAL A 115 5.89 -5.10 1.89
C VAL A 115 6.72 -5.69 0.76
N ALA A 116 8.04 -5.78 0.94
CA ALA A 116 8.94 -6.43 -0.01
C ALA A 116 9.92 -7.37 0.70
N TRP A 117 10.29 -8.47 0.07
CA TRP A 117 11.25 -9.44 0.62
C TRP A 117 12.14 -10.04 -0.46
N ALA A 118 13.27 -10.60 -0.05
CA ALA A 118 14.16 -11.34 -0.93
C ALA A 118 13.67 -12.77 -1.16
N ALA A 119 13.94 -13.32 -2.35
CA ALA A 119 13.61 -14.71 -2.64
C ALA A 119 14.41 -15.68 -1.75
N VAL A 120 13.74 -16.73 -1.28
CA VAL A 120 14.33 -17.85 -0.54
C VAL A 120 14.56 -19.01 -1.51
N THR A 121 15.77 -19.58 -1.51
CA THR A 121 16.09 -20.76 -2.32
C THR A 121 15.11 -21.90 -2.01
N ASN A 122 14.63 -22.58 -3.06
CA ASN A 122 13.61 -23.64 -3.01
C ASN A 122 12.18 -23.20 -2.64
N ALA A 123 11.94 -21.92 -2.33
CA ALA A 123 10.59 -21.43 -2.12
C ALA A 123 9.86 -21.23 -3.46
N THR A 124 8.62 -21.69 -3.53
CA THR A 124 7.69 -21.52 -4.65
C THR A 124 6.57 -20.53 -4.34
N SER A 125 6.32 -20.25 -3.07
CA SER A 125 5.34 -19.25 -2.64
C SER A 125 5.64 -18.67 -1.26
N TYR A 126 4.96 -17.59 -0.92
CA TYR A 126 5.07 -16.88 0.35
C TYR A 126 3.68 -16.54 0.89
N VAL A 127 3.57 -16.51 2.22
CA VAL A 127 2.42 -15.94 2.93
C VAL A 127 2.93 -14.78 3.78
N VAL A 128 2.27 -13.63 3.60
CA VAL A 128 2.48 -12.44 4.43
C VAL A 128 1.38 -12.40 5.49
N GLU A 129 1.78 -12.17 6.73
CA GLU A 129 0.87 -12.00 7.85
C GLU A 129 1.18 -10.72 8.60
N TYR A 130 0.16 -10.06 9.13
CA TYR A 130 0.33 -8.85 9.92
C TYR A 130 -0.60 -8.81 11.13
N LYS A 131 -0.23 -8.02 12.13
CA LYS A 131 -1.08 -7.71 13.28
C LYS A 131 -0.70 -6.37 13.88
N VAL A 132 -1.61 -5.78 14.64
CA VAL A 132 -1.25 -4.65 15.52
C VAL A 132 -0.19 -5.14 16.51
N THR A 133 0.89 -4.37 16.72
CA THR A 133 1.94 -4.73 17.67
C THR A 133 1.35 -4.88 19.08
N GLY A 134 1.64 -6.01 19.73
CA GLY A 134 1.01 -6.39 21.01
C GLY A 134 -0.39 -7.02 20.89
N GLY A 135 -0.95 -7.10 19.68
CA GLY A 135 -2.19 -7.82 19.39
C GLY A 135 -2.04 -9.34 19.44
N GLY A 136 -3.17 -10.03 19.61
CA GLY A 136 -3.21 -11.49 19.81
C GLY A 136 -3.19 -12.34 18.54
N SER A 137 -3.88 -11.91 17.47
CA SER A 137 -4.06 -12.72 16.26
C SER A 137 -3.40 -12.09 15.04
N TRP A 138 -2.80 -12.93 14.20
CA TRP A 138 -2.27 -12.56 12.90
C TRP A 138 -3.36 -12.64 11.83
N THR A 139 -3.38 -11.67 10.92
CA THR A 139 -4.19 -11.69 9.69
C THR A 139 -3.29 -12.09 8.54
N ALA A 140 -3.70 -13.08 7.75
CA ALA A 140 -2.93 -13.59 6.61
C ALA A 140 -3.47 -13.06 5.28
N LEU A 141 -2.57 -12.73 4.36
CA LEU A 141 -2.89 -12.50 2.95
C LEU A 141 -2.94 -13.83 2.18
N ALA A 142 -3.47 -13.80 0.96
CA ALA A 142 -3.42 -14.93 0.06
C ALA A 142 -1.95 -15.31 -0.27
N SER A 143 -1.68 -16.60 -0.43
CA SER A 143 -0.36 -17.08 -0.86
C SER A 143 -0.01 -16.49 -2.23
N THR A 144 1.23 -16.02 -2.38
CA THR A 144 1.72 -15.40 -3.63
C THR A 144 3.09 -15.94 -4.04
N ALA A 145 3.37 -15.93 -5.35
CA ALA A 145 4.70 -16.18 -5.91
C ALA A 145 5.49 -14.88 -6.17
N THR A 146 4.86 -13.72 -5.99
CA THR A 146 5.54 -12.42 -6.04
C THR A 146 6.47 -12.23 -4.84
N LEU A 147 7.32 -11.20 -4.91
CA LEU A 147 8.22 -10.79 -3.83
C LEU A 147 7.77 -9.49 -3.15
N THR A 148 6.51 -9.12 -3.40
CA THR A 148 5.86 -7.92 -2.87
C THR A 148 4.42 -8.21 -2.50
N ALA A 149 3.92 -7.47 -1.52
CA ALA A 149 2.52 -7.44 -1.12
C ALA A 149 2.14 -6.03 -0.62
N GLU A 150 0.85 -5.75 -0.58
CA GLU A 150 0.30 -4.52 0.00
C GLU A 150 -0.64 -4.88 1.15
N LEU A 151 -0.44 -4.23 2.29
CA LEU A 151 -1.37 -4.27 3.42
C LEU A 151 -2.27 -3.05 3.36
N THR A 152 -3.58 -3.26 3.36
CA THR A 152 -4.58 -2.19 3.23
C THR A 152 -5.52 -2.14 4.43
N GLY A 153 -6.20 -1.00 4.62
CA GLY A 153 -7.20 -0.84 5.69
C GLY A 153 -6.57 -0.82 7.09
N LEU A 154 -5.30 -0.41 7.17
CA LEU A 154 -4.60 -0.25 8.44
C LEU A 154 -5.06 1.03 9.14
N THR A 155 -4.97 1.03 10.47
CA THR A 155 -5.21 2.22 11.27
C THR A 155 -4.01 3.16 11.15
N THR A 156 -4.27 4.44 10.89
CA THR A 156 -3.25 5.49 10.85
C THR A 156 -2.48 5.60 12.17
N GLY A 157 -1.20 5.96 12.12
CA GLY A 157 -0.34 6.14 13.30
C GLY A 157 -0.24 4.93 14.23
N THR A 158 -0.47 3.72 13.74
CA THR A 158 -0.54 2.48 14.53
C THR A 158 0.65 1.57 14.21
N SER A 159 1.23 0.95 15.24
CA SER A 159 2.33 0.00 15.06
C SER A 159 1.80 -1.38 14.65
N TYR A 160 2.43 -1.96 13.63
CA TYR A 160 2.14 -3.30 13.12
C TYR A 160 3.39 -4.16 13.12
N ASP A 161 3.22 -5.42 13.52
CA ASP A 161 4.17 -6.48 13.26
C ASP A 161 3.78 -7.15 11.95
N VAL A 162 4.74 -7.33 11.04
CA VAL A 162 4.54 -8.01 9.75
C VAL A 162 5.54 -9.15 9.68
N ARG A 163 5.11 -10.33 9.22
CA ARG A 163 5.99 -11.48 9.00
C ARG A 163 5.76 -12.12 7.64
N VAL A 164 6.82 -12.73 7.12
CA VAL A 164 6.80 -13.48 5.85
C VAL A 164 7.25 -14.91 6.11
N THR A 165 6.48 -15.86 5.58
CA THR A 165 6.77 -17.30 5.62
C THR A 165 6.96 -17.81 4.19
N ALA A 166 8.08 -18.48 3.91
CA ALA A 166 8.33 -19.14 2.63
C ALA A 166 7.74 -20.55 2.62
N TYR A 167 7.28 -21.00 1.45
CA TYR A 167 6.80 -22.37 1.22
C TYR A 167 7.44 -22.95 -0.04
N ASN A 168 7.82 -24.23 0.00
CA ASN A 168 8.41 -24.94 -1.14
C ASN A 168 7.34 -25.72 -1.94
N VAL A 169 7.77 -26.44 -2.99
CA VAL A 169 6.85 -27.19 -3.88
C VAL A 169 6.13 -28.35 -3.18
N ILE A 170 6.74 -28.93 -2.14
CA ILE A 170 6.12 -29.92 -1.24
C ILE A 170 5.39 -29.26 -0.07
N GLY A 171 5.39 -27.92 -0.08
CA GLY A 171 5.09 -26.91 0.92
C GLY A 171 5.22 -27.26 2.39
N ASP A 172 6.45 -27.65 2.74
CA ASP A 172 7.03 -27.25 4.00
C ASP A 172 7.03 -25.72 4.12
N ALA A 173 6.99 -25.23 5.36
CA ALA A 173 7.12 -23.82 5.68
C ALA A 173 8.50 -23.53 6.28
N SER A 174 9.06 -22.36 5.97
CA SER A 174 10.20 -21.82 6.71
C SER A 174 9.76 -21.41 8.13
N THR A 175 10.73 -21.14 9.01
CA THR A 175 10.44 -20.23 10.12
C THR A 175 10.11 -18.84 9.56
N PRO A 176 9.12 -18.12 10.13
CA PRO A 176 8.76 -16.79 9.66
C PRO A 176 9.84 -15.77 10.05
N SER A 177 10.02 -14.76 9.20
CA SER A 177 10.82 -13.57 9.52
C SER A 177 9.91 -12.39 9.77
N ALA A 178 10.11 -11.66 10.88
CA ALA A 178 9.23 -10.59 11.31
C ALA A 178 9.96 -9.24 11.42
N VAL A 179 9.23 -8.17 11.16
CA VAL A 179 9.67 -6.78 11.36
C VAL A 179 8.47 -5.97 11.84
N SER A 180 8.71 -4.91 12.60
CA SER A 180 7.67 -3.98 13.04
C SER A 180 7.86 -2.63 12.37
N THR A 181 6.75 -1.97 12.02
CA THR A 181 6.74 -0.58 11.57
C THR A 181 5.53 0.13 12.14
N LYS A 182 5.51 1.46 12.03
CA LYS A 182 4.35 2.27 12.37
C LYS A 182 3.79 2.88 11.09
N THR A 183 2.49 2.75 10.88
CA THR A 183 1.82 3.47 9.81
C THR A 183 2.04 4.97 10.00
N ALA A 184 2.15 5.71 8.89
CA ALA A 184 2.21 7.15 8.97
C ALA A 184 0.96 7.68 9.71
N ALA A 185 1.15 8.66 10.59
CA ALA A 185 0.03 9.31 11.27
C ALA A 185 -0.64 10.31 10.33
N ASP A 186 -1.94 10.52 10.51
CA ASP A 186 -2.62 11.64 9.89
C ASP A 186 -1.99 12.94 10.36
N ALA A 187 -1.77 13.84 9.41
CA ALA A 187 -1.34 15.18 9.69
C ALA A 187 -2.36 15.87 10.62
N PRO A 188 -1.92 16.56 11.69
CA PRO A 188 -2.82 17.27 12.59
C PRO A 188 -3.74 18.22 11.82
N LEU A 189 -5.05 18.12 12.04
CA LEU A 189 -6.02 19.07 11.51
C LEU A 189 -5.90 20.38 12.26
N ILE A 190 -5.67 21.45 11.52
CA ILE A 190 -5.46 22.80 12.06
C ILE A 190 -6.69 23.66 11.84
N VAL A 191 -7.21 23.65 10.61
CA VAL A 191 -8.41 24.38 10.21
C VAL A 191 -9.36 23.43 9.50
N SER A 192 -10.66 23.50 9.81
CA SER A 192 -11.71 22.95 8.97
C SER A 192 -12.94 23.85 8.90
N ASP A 193 -13.56 23.93 7.71
CA ASP A 193 -14.84 24.60 7.52
C ASP A 193 -15.70 23.77 6.56
N THR A 194 -16.86 23.33 7.05
CA THR A 194 -17.92 22.67 6.28
C THR A 194 -18.89 23.66 5.64
N PHE A 195 -18.77 24.95 5.95
CA PHE A 195 -19.62 26.03 5.43
C PHE A 195 -21.13 25.82 5.66
N THR A 196 -21.52 25.03 6.66
CA THR A 196 -22.92 24.69 6.99
C THR A 196 -23.69 25.79 7.75
N ARG A 197 -23.09 26.96 7.89
CA ARG A 197 -23.70 28.14 8.53
C ARG A 197 -24.72 28.76 7.58
N ALA A 198 -25.55 29.67 8.11
CA ALA A 198 -26.61 30.32 7.33
C ALA A 198 -26.08 31.04 6.08
N ASP A 199 -26.86 30.97 5.00
CA ASP A 199 -26.59 31.67 3.74
C ASP A 199 -26.34 33.17 3.96
N THR A 200 -25.29 33.69 3.34
CA THR A 200 -24.85 35.07 3.51
C THR A 200 -23.97 35.51 2.34
N THR A 201 -24.00 36.81 2.03
CA THR A 201 -23.09 37.46 1.08
C THR A 201 -22.03 38.32 1.76
N ALA A 202 -22.06 38.42 3.10
CA ALA A 202 -21.25 39.34 3.90
C ALA A 202 -19.92 38.75 4.38
N GLY A 203 -19.49 37.61 3.84
CA GLY A 203 -18.25 36.93 4.20
C GLY A 203 -18.46 35.48 4.64
N LEU A 204 -17.35 34.76 4.75
CA LEU A 204 -17.35 33.38 5.24
C LEU A 204 -17.31 33.29 6.76
N GLY A 205 -17.18 34.37 7.54
CA GLY A 205 -17.26 34.30 9.01
C GLY A 205 -16.19 33.38 9.64
N THR A 206 -16.58 32.63 10.68
CA THR A 206 -15.68 31.76 11.45
C THR A 206 -15.82 30.31 11.01
N ALA A 207 -14.70 29.64 10.77
CA ALA A 207 -14.60 28.22 10.46
C ALA A 207 -15.00 27.35 11.66
N ASP A 208 -15.30 26.08 11.43
CA ASP A 208 -15.75 25.14 12.46
C ASP A 208 -14.70 24.93 13.58
N THR A 209 -13.42 25.11 13.25
CA THR A 209 -12.30 25.06 14.19
C THR A 209 -11.99 26.40 14.89
N GLY A 210 -12.79 27.45 14.66
CA GLY A 210 -12.75 28.71 15.39
C GLY A 210 -11.91 29.83 14.77
N GLN A 211 -11.17 29.58 13.68
CA GLN A 211 -10.43 30.62 12.97
C GLN A 211 -11.35 31.45 12.07
N THR A 212 -11.05 32.74 11.91
CA THR A 212 -11.88 33.67 11.14
C THR A 212 -11.36 33.83 9.71
N TRP A 213 -12.25 33.68 8.73
CA TRP A 213 -11.99 34.02 7.34
C TRP A 213 -11.91 35.54 7.17
N THR A 214 -10.88 35.97 6.47
CA THR A 214 -10.66 37.36 6.10
C THR A 214 -10.69 37.49 4.58
N ALA A 215 -11.61 38.31 4.06
CA ALA A 215 -11.63 38.63 2.64
C ALA A 215 -10.32 39.34 2.26
N GLY A 216 -9.65 38.83 1.23
CA GLY A 216 -8.47 39.46 0.66
C GLY A 216 -8.83 40.42 -0.47
N VAL A 217 -9.51 39.88 -1.49
CA VAL A 217 -10.05 40.63 -2.64
C VAL A 217 -11.42 40.04 -3.00
N GLY A 218 -12.37 40.90 -3.37
CA GLY A 218 -13.73 40.51 -3.69
C GLY A 218 -14.57 40.17 -2.46
N THR A 219 -15.82 39.81 -2.70
CA THR A 219 -16.78 39.39 -1.68
C THR A 219 -17.01 37.89 -1.75
N TRP A 220 -17.15 37.28 -0.59
CA TRP A 220 -17.35 35.84 -0.42
C TRP A 220 -18.57 35.59 0.45
N GLY A 221 -19.21 34.45 0.27
CA GLY A 221 -20.43 34.13 0.96
C GLY A 221 -20.66 32.63 1.09
N ILE A 222 -21.69 32.27 1.83
CA ILE A 222 -22.23 30.92 1.87
C ILE A 222 -23.55 30.90 1.12
N SER A 223 -23.72 29.88 0.28
CA SER A 223 -25.04 29.47 -0.15
C SER A 223 -25.17 27.96 -0.18
N SER A 224 -26.28 27.44 0.32
CA SER A 224 -26.60 26.01 0.30
C SER A 224 -25.48 25.14 0.88
N ASN A 225 -24.97 25.52 2.05
CA ASN A 225 -23.86 24.86 2.76
C ASN A 225 -22.53 24.82 1.99
N THR A 226 -22.29 25.76 1.09
CA THR A 226 -21.02 25.83 0.34
C THR A 226 -20.49 27.26 0.27
N ALA A 227 -19.18 27.42 0.28
CA ALA A 227 -18.55 28.72 0.07
C ALA A 227 -18.52 29.08 -1.43
N TYR A 228 -18.77 30.35 -1.73
CA TYR A 228 -18.68 30.88 -3.09
C TYR A 228 -18.17 32.32 -3.12
N CYS A 229 -17.58 32.71 -4.25
CA CYS A 229 -17.25 34.09 -4.52
C CYS A 229 -18.50 34.82 -5.04
N VAL A 230 -18.94 35.85 -4.31
CA VAL A 230 -20.15 36.64 -4.60
C VAL A 230 -19.89 37.62 -5.74
N SER A 231 -18.74 38.29 -5.74
CA SER A 231 -18.33 39.24 -6.80
C SER A 231 -17.94 38.55 -8.11
N ALA A 232 -17.51 37.29 -8.03
CA ALA A 232 -17.15 36.43 -9.17
C ALA A 232 -16.12 37.05 -10.14
N ALA A 233 -15.20 37.89 -9.63
CA ALA A 233 -14.13 38.49 -10.42
C ALA A 233 -12.86 37.62 -10.40
N ASP A 234 -12.01 37.78 -11.42
CA ASP A 234 -10.73 37.08 -11.46
C ASP A 234 -9.82 37.55 -10.33
N GLY A 235 -9.22 36.59 -9.63
CA GLY A 235 -8.31 36.89 -8.53
C GLY A 235 -9.00 37.06 -7.20
N ASP A 236 -10.33 37.09 -7.13
CA ASP A 236 -11.03 37.17 -5.85
C ASP A 236 -10.59 36.02 -4.94
N ARG A 237 -10.31 36.37 -3.68
CA ARG A 237 -9.63 35.48 -2.74
C ARG A 237 -9.94 35.83 -1.31
N THR A 238 -9.98 34.79 -0.48
CA THR A 238 -10.20 34.87 0.96
C THR A 238 -9.16 34.00 1.65
N ILE A 239 -8.69 34.43 2.81
CA ILE A 239 -7.63 33.76 3.56
C ILE A 239 -8.07 33.48 4.99
N ILE A 240 -7.45 32.50 5.61
CA ILE A 240 -7.66 32.09 7.00
C ILE A 240 -6.31 31.80 7.66
N GLU A 241 -6.15 32.24 8.91
CA GLU A 241 -4.94 31.99 9.68
C GLU A 241 -4.87 30.53 10.11
N THR A 242 -3.71 29.91 9.90
CA THR A 242 -3.47 28.49 10.24
C THR A 242 -2.37 28.35 11.29
N GLY A 243 -1.49 29.35 11.45
CA GLY A 243 -0.38 29.28 12.41
C GLY A 243 0.73 28.27 12.06
N VAL A 244 0.62 27.55 10.93
CA VAL A 244 1.63 26.57 10.48
C VAL A 244 2.17 26.99 9.11
N THR A 245 3.46 26.78 8.86
CA THR A 245 4.11 27.12 7.57
C THR A 245 4.06 25.97 6.57
N ASP A 246 4.38 24.75 7.02
CA ASP A 246 4.21 23.54 6.21
C ASP A 246 2.76 23.10 6.29
N GLN A 247 2.06 23.19 5.16
CA GLN A 247 0.61 23.13 5.08
C GLN A 247 0.17 22.16 3.99
N LYS A 248 -0.87 21.39 4.29
CA LYS A 248 -1.64 20.61 3.32
C LYS A 248 -3.05 21.18 3.29
N VAL A 249 -3.35 21.98 2.27
CA VAL A 249 -4.63 22.67 2.08
C VAL A 249 -5.49 21.87 1.11
N THR A 250 -6.71 21.53 1.51
CA THR A 250 -7.66 20.71 0.74
C THR A 250 -9.03 21.36 0.72
N ALA A 251 -9.74 21.27 -0.40
CA ALA A 251 -11.17 21.53 -0.47
C ALA A 251 -11.83 20.61 -1.50
N THR A 252 -13.12 20.34 -1.30
CA THR A 252 -13.97 19.64 -2.24
C THR A 252 -14.60 20.64 -3.19
N LEU A 253 -14.56 20.33 -4.48
CA LEU A 253 -15.36 21.03 -5.48
C LEU A 253 -16.81 20.57 -5.33
N THR A 254 -17.69 21.52 -5.08
CA THR A 254 -19.13 21.33 -5.22
C THR A 254 -19.63 22.28 -6.32
N GLY A 255 -20.55 21.85 -7.17
CA GLY A 255 -20.98 22.61 -8.34
C GLY A 255 -20.15 22.33 -9.60
N THR A 256 -20.83 22.13 -10.71
CA THR A 256 -20.26 21.49 -11.93
C THR A 256 -19.54 22.45 -12.87
N THR A 257 -19.60 23.76 -12.64
CA THR A 257 -19.09 24.77 -13.58
C THR A 257 -17.79 25.40 -13.08
N VAL A 258 -16.68 24.74 -13.40
CA VAL A 258 -15.32 25.30 -13.30
C VAL A 258 -14.92 25.85 -14.69
N SER A 259 -15.82 26.63 -15.28
CA SER A 259 -15.68 27.20 -16.63
C SER A 259 -15.08 28.60 -16.59
N GLY A 260 -14.18 28.89 -17.53
CA GLY A 260 -13.60 30.22 -17.74
C GLY A 260 -12.34 30.18 -18.61
N ALA A 261 -11.90 31.35 -19.09
CA ALA A 261 -10.61 31.51 -19.76
C ALA A 261 -9.49 31.58 -18.71
N GLY A 262 -9.10 30.43 -18.15
CA GLY A 262 -8.03 30.33 -17.15
C GLY A 262 -8.38 29.47 -15.93
N PRO A 263 -7.43 29.31 -14.98
CA PRO A 263 -7.59 28.50 -13.76
C PRO A 263 -8.71 29.03 -12.84
N SER A 264 -9.67 28.18 -12.44
CA SER A 264 -10.99 28.60 -11.92
C SER A 264 -11.40 28.01 -10.56
N PHE A 265 -10.88 26.84 -10.16
CA PHE A 265 -10.99 26.31 -8.79
C PHE A 265 -9.59 26.28 -8.16
N SER A 266 -9.36 27.07 -7.11
CA SER A 266 -8.01 27.31 -6.60
C SER A 266 -7.91 27.28 -5.08
N LEU A 267 -6.77 26.76 -4.62
CA LEU A 267 -6.36 26.74 -3.23
C LEU A 267 -5.14 27.62 -3.04
N LEU A 268 -5.14 28.37 -1.94
CA LEU A 268 -4.02 29.18 -1.46
C LEU A 268 -3.36 28.47 -0.28
N ALA A 269 -2.04 28.42 -0.27
CA ALA A 269 -1.25 27.83 0.80
C ALA A 269 -0.03 28.68 1.12
N ARG A 270 0.43 28.61 2.37
CA ARG A 270 1.59 29.34 2.90
C ARG A 270 1.61 30.82 2.51
N CYS A 271 0.45 31.45 2.64
CA CYS A 271 0.29 32.87 2.37
C CYS A 271 0.77 33.70 3.56
N THR A 272 1.50 34.79 3.32
CA THR A 272 1.79 35.80 4.36
C THR A 272 0.60 36.75 4.52
N ASP A 273 -0.05 37.06 3.41
CA ASP A 273 -1.27 37.85 3.28
C ASP A 273 -2.03 37.42 2.02
N ALA A 274 -3.14 38.09 1.69
CA ALA A 274 -3.97 37.73 0.55
C ALA A 274 -3.24 37.82 -0.81
N ASN A 275 -2.14 38.55 -0.92
CA ASN A 275 -1.45 38.89 -2.15
C ASN A 275 -0.09 38.20 -2.29
N ASN A 276 0.31 37.41 -1.29
CA ASN A 276 1.63 36.82 -1.18
C ASN A 276 1.52 35.39 -0.66
N GLY A 277 1.80 34.40 -1.52
CA GLY A 277 1.74 32.99 -1.16
C GLY A 277 1.81 32.05 -2.36
N TYR A 278 1.55 30.76 -2.14
CA TYR A 278 1.45 29.77 -3.22
C TYR A 278 0.01 29.45 -3.56
N LEU A 279 -0.19 29.04 -4.81
CA LEU A 279 -1.51 28.74 -5.34
C LEU A 279 -1.48 27.49 -6.22
N LEU A 280 -2.47 26.63 -6.04
CA LEU A 280 -2.81 25.57 -6.98
C LEU A 280 -4.14 25.94 -7.63
N SER A 281 -4.24 25.85 -8.94
CA SER A 281 -5.50 26.13 -9.63
C SER A 281 -5.74 25.24 -10.83
N VAL A 282 -7.01 24.87 -11.02
CA VAL A 282 -7.48 23.97 -12.08
C VAL A 282 -8.56 24.64 -12.91
N SER A 283 -8.51 24.46 -14.24
CA SER A 283 -9.52 24.90 -15.21
C SER A 283 -10.07 23.71 -15.98
N ASN A 284 -11.38 23.48 -15.95
CA ASN A 284 -11.98 22.38 -16.72
C ASN A 284 -12.03 22.70 -18.22
N ASN A 285 -12.34 23.95 -18.58
CA ASN A 285 -12.41 24.37 -19.99
C ASN A 285 -11.08 24.18 -20.73
N LEU A 286 -9.97 24.39 -20.02
CA LEU A 286 -8.64 24.18 -20.57
C LEU A 286 -8.09 22.78 -20.26
N SER A 287 -8.72 22.04 -19.33
CA SER A 287 -8.21 20.80 -18.74
C SER A 287 -6.79 20.95 -18.19
N GLN A 288 -6.51 22.05 -17.47
CA GLN A 288 -5.17 22.40 -17.00
C GLN A 288 -5.15 22.61 -15.49
N ALA A 289 -4.20 21.95 -14.82
CA ALA A 289 -3.76 22.27 -13.47
C ALA A 289 -2.39 22.97 -13.50
N LYS A 290 -2.24 24.00 -12.66
CA LYS A 290 -1.03 24.82 -12.57
C LYS A 290 -0.74 25.20 -11.12
N ILE A 291 0.54 25.17 -10.75
CA ILE A 291 1.03 25.71 -9.48
C ILE A 291 1.61 27.10 -9.77
N PHE A 292 1.36 28.06 -8.89
CA PHE A 292 1.88 29.42 -9.01
C PHE A 292 2.50 29.89 -7.70
N LYS A 293 3.46 30.78 -7.84
CA LYS A 293 3.83 31.75 -6.81
C LYS A 293 3.06 33.05 -7.06
N MET A 294 2.47 33.62 -6.03
CA MET A 294 1.82 34.93 -6.07
C MET A 294 2.64 35.92 -5.23
N VAL A 295 3.17 36.99 -5.83
CA VAL A 295 3.91 38.06 -5.14
C VAL A 295 3.26 39.39 -5.45
N ALA A 296 2.85 40.14 -4.43
CA ALA A 296 2.11 41.40 -4.58
C ALA A 296 0.90 41.29 -5.54
N GLY A 297 0.22 40.13 -5.54
CA GLY A 297 -0.92 39.84 -6.40
C GLY A 297 -0.55 39.42 -7.83
N ALA A 298 0.72 39.44 -8.22
CA ALA A 298 1.20 38.97 -9.53
C ALA A 298 1.54 37.48 -9.49
N TYR A 299 1.07 36.72 -10.48
CA TYR A 299 1.23 35.27 -10.55
C TYR A 299 2.41 34.86 -11.44
N THR A 300 3.27 33.99 -10.93
CA THR A 300 4.36 33.33 -11.68
C THR A 300 4.12 31.83 -11.63
N GLN A 301 3.95 31.18 -12.80
CA GLN A 301 3.77 29.73 -12.86
C GLN A 301 5.03 29.02 -12.38
N LEU A 302 4.85 27.97 -11.58
CA LEU A 302 5.89 27.06 -11.13
C LEU A 302 5.64 25.68 -11.77
N GLY A 303 6.68 25.07 -12.31
CA GLY A 303 6.58 23.76 -12.97
C GLY A 303 5.79 23.78 -14.29
N GLY A 304 5.54 22.58 -14.81
CA GLY A 304 4.79 22.36 -16.05
C GLY A 304 3.27 22.42 -15.85
N ILE A 305 2.55 22.58 -16.97
CA ILE A 305 1.09 22.43 -17.00
C ILE A 305 0.77 20.94 -17.03
N VAL A 306 -0.16 20.48 -16.18
CA VAL A 306 -0.61 19.09 -16.16
C VAL A 306 -2.07 19.00 -16.57
N THR A 307 -2.40 18.02 -17.40
CA THR A 307 -3.78 17.80 -17.85
C THR A 307 -4.62 17.20 -16.74
N VAL A 308 -5.55 17.97 -16.19
CA VAL A 308 -6.46 17.56 -15.11
C VAL A 308 -7.80 18.27 -15.28
N SER A 309 -8.88 17.54 -15.03
CA SER A 309 -10.24 18.07 -14.94
C SER A 309 -10.89 17.63 -13.62
N LEU A 310 -11.77 18.45 -13.09
CA LEU A 310 -12.52 18.19 -11.86
C LEU A 310 -14.01 17.96 -12.17
N VAL A 311 -14.64 17.07 -11.42
CA VAL A 311 -16.08 16.89 -11.38
C VAL A 311 -16.59 17.16 -9.96
N ASP A 312 -17.90 17.36 -9.82
CA ASP A 312 -18.55 17.52 -8.53
C ASP A 312 -18.16 16.39 -7.57
N GLY A 313 -17.76 16.75 -6.35
CA GLY A 313 -17.26 15.83 -5.32
C GLY A 313 -15.76 15.54 -5.36
N ASP A 314 -15.03 15.95 -6.41
CA ASP A 314 -13.57 15.82 -6.43
C ASP A 314 -12.92 16.68 -5.35
N THR A 315 -11.88 16.14 -4.71
CA THR A 315 -11.02 16.87 -3.77
C THR A 315 -9.75 17.32 -4.46
N LEU A 316 -9.40 18.58 -4.25
CA LEU A 316 -8.12 19.16 -4.67
C LEU A 316 -7.28 19.41 -3.42
N THR A 317 -5.98 19.12 -3.49
CA THR A 317 -5.05 19.40 -2.39
C THR A 317 -3.77 20.04 -2.91
N LEU A 318 -3.30 21.07 -2.21
CA LEU A 318 -1.95 21.62 -2.32
C LEU A 318 -1.19 21.35 -1.01
N SER A 319 -0.14 20.53 -1.07
CA SER A 319 0.84 20.35 0.01
C SER A 319 2.06 21.23 -0.27
N VAL A 320 2.47 22.01 0.73
CA VAL A 320 3.70 22.82 0.71
C VAL A 320 4.53 22.40 1.92
N LYS A 321 5.66 21.74 1.67
CA LYS A 321 6.56 21.18 2.69
C LYS A 321 8.00 21.56 2.38
N GLY A 322 8.66 22.30 3.27
CA GLY A 322 9.95 22.91 2.94
C GLY A 322 9.83 23.73 1.65
N SER A 323 10.66 23.46 0.64
CA SER A 323 10.59 24.11 -0.68
C SER A 323 9.72 23.38 -1.70
N THR A 324 9.14 22.23 -1.37
CA THR A 324 8.42 21.37 -2.31
C THR A 324 6.93 21.66 -2.25
N LEU A 325 6.31 21.81 -3.43
CA LEU A 325 4.88 21.97 -3.62
C LEU A 325 4.35 20.77 -4.39
N THR A 326 3.37 20.07 -3.85
CA THR A 326 2.76 18.89 -4.49
C THR A 326 1.25 19.06 -4.58
N ALA A 327 0.71 18.87 -5.78
CA ALA A 327 -0.71 18.91 -6.06
C ALA A 327 -1.29 17.50 -6.12
N TYR A 328 -2.45 17.31 -5.48
CA TYR A 328 -3.18 16.04 -5.46
C TYR A 328 -4.62 16.24 -5.90
N LYS A 329 -5.16 15.20 -6.55
CA LYS A 329 -6.58 15.03 -6.82
C LYS A 329 -7.02 13.74 -6.16
N ASN A 330 -8.04 13.77 -5.31
CA ASN A 330 -8.55 12.57 -4.62
C ASN A 330 -7.44 11.76 -3.93
N GLY A 331 -6.51 12.47 -3.28
CA GLY A 331 -5.36 11.87 -2.59
C GLY A 331 -4.20 11.41 -3.48
N THR A 332 -4.34 11.40 -4.80
CA THR A 332 -3.28 10.99 -5.74
C THR A 332 -2.51 12.20 -6.26
N SER A 333 -1.18 12.21 -6.13
CA SER A 333 -0.33 13.30 -6.62
C SER A 333 -0.28 13.32 -8.15
N TYR A 334 -0.39 14.50 -8.76
CA TYR A 334 -0.31 14.63 -10.23
C TYR A 334 0.64 15.75 -10.70
N ALA A 335 1.08 16.65 -9.83
CA ALA A 335 2.05 17.69 -10.17
C ALA A 335 2.93 18.05 -8.97
N THR A 336 4.18 18.41 -9.25
CA THR A 336 5.13 18.89 -8.25
C THR A 336 5.90 20.10 -8.78
N ALA A 337 6.24 21.02 -7.91
CA ALA A 337 7.12 22.14 -8.17
C ALA A 337 8.04 22.44 -6.96
N THR A 338 9.05 23.28 -7.15
CA THR A 338 9.95 23.73 -6.09
C THR A 338 10.11 25.24 -6.14
N ASP A 339 9.97 25.92 -5.00
CA ASP A 339 10.22 27.36 -4.85
C ASP A 339 10.55 27.66 -3.36
N THR A 340 11.40 28.67 -3.12
CA THR A 340 11.92 29.02 -1.79
C THR A 340 11.48 30.41 -1.31
N THR A 341 10.58 31.09 -2.03
CA THR A 341 10.23 32.49 -1.77
C THR A 341 9.43 32.65 -0.48
N PHE A 342 8.44 31.79 -0.26
CA PHE A 342 7.60 31.84 0.94
C PHE A 342 8.01 30.74 1.91
N THR A 343 8.73 31.13 2.96
CA THR A 343 9.21 30.25 4.04
C THR A 343 8.46 30.44 5.36
N ALA A 344 7.78 31.58 5.54
CA ALA A 344 7.16 31.99 6.80
C ALA A 344 5.65 32.29 6.73
N GLY A 345 5.00 32.06 5.58
CA GLY A 345 3.56 32.30 5.46
C GLY A 345 2.75 31.30 6.29
N THR A 346 1.76 31.78 7.04
CA THR A 346 0.95 30.96 7.96
C THR A 346 -0.53 30.94 7.61
N LYS A 347 -0.92 31.50 6.47
CA LYS A 347 -2.31 31.56 6.02
C LYS A 347 -2.55 30.61 4.86
N ALA A 348 -3.79 30.15 4.74
CA ALA A 348 -4.29 29.37 3.62
C ALA A 348 -5.58 30.02 3.10
N GLY A 349 -6.16 29.50 2.02
CA GLY A 349 -7.48 29.97 1.62
C GLY A 349 -7.96 29.52 0.25
N LEU A 350 -8.91 30.28 -0.27
CA LEU A 350 -9.63 29.99 -1.50
C LEU A 350 -9.45 31.14 -2.50
N ARG A 351 -9.39 30.81 -3.79
CA ARG A 351 -9.41 31.80 -4.87
C ARG A 351 -10.19 31.30 -6.07
N THR A 352 -11.01 32.17 -6.64
CA THR A 352 -11.69 31.91 -7.91
C THR A 352 -11.02 32.62 -9.09
N GLY A 353 -11.21 32.07 -10.29
CA GLY A 353 -10.87 32.75 -11.54
C GLY A 353 -12.10 33.47 -12.13
N ALA A 354 -11.89 34.38 -13.10
CA ALA A 354 -13.01 35.04 -13.80
C ALA A 354 -14.01 34.00 -14.35
N THR A 355 -15.30 34.33 -14.32
CA THR A 355 -16.42 33.54 -14.88
C THR A 355 -16.72 32.20 -14.20
N SER A 356 -16.14 31.91 -13.03
CA SER A 356 -16.44 30.70 -12.25
C SER A 356 -17.75 30.80 -11.46
N THR A 357 -18.85 31.23 -12.09
CA THR A 357 -20.15 31.43 -11.42
C THR A 357 -20.70 30.15 -10.76
N GLY A 358 -20.18 28.97 -11.12
CA GLY A 358 -20.57 27.67 -10.58
C GLY A 358 -19.56 26.98 -9.65
N ALA A 359 -18.34 27.50 -9.44
CA ALA A 359 -17.40 26.87 -8.52
C ALA A 359 -17.86 27.12 -7.07
N ARG A 360 -18.11 26.04 -6.32
CA ARG A 360 -18.35 26.08 -4.88
C ARG A 360 -17.31 25.25 -4.15
N TYR A 361 -17.00 25.68 -2.95
CA TYR A 361 -16.05 24.99 -2.09
C TYR A 361 -16.80 24.42 -0.90
N ASP A 362 -16.49 23.17 -0.59
CA ASP A 362 -16.96 22.48 0.60
C ASP A 362 -15.79 21.75 1.27
N ASN A 363 -15.96 21.37 2.53
CA ASN A 363 -15.02 20.56 3.31
C ASN A 363 -13.58 21.12 3.26
N PHE A 364 -13.41 22.43 3.43
CA PHE A 364 -12.09 23.05 3.47
C PHE A 364 -11.32 22.54 4.68
N LYS A 365 -10.08 22.09 4.48
CA LYS A 365 -9.21 21.57 5.53
C LYS A 365 -7.79 22.04 5.35
N VAL A 366 -7.13 22.40 6.45
CA VAL A 366 -5.68 22.60 6.51
C VAL A 366 -5.10 21.66 7.54
N GLN A 367 -4.10 20.89 7.14
CA GLN A 367 -3.31 20.05 8.03
C GLN A 367 -1.83 20.47 7.99
N ALA A 368 -1.06 20.19 9.04
CA ALA A 368 0.39 20.41 9.03
C ALA A 368 1.10 19.41 8.09
N SER A 369 2.03 19.84 7.22
CA SER A 369 2.63 19.00 6.17
C SER A 369 4.03 18.46 6.45
#